data_AF-A0AAE3UU76-F1
#
_entry.id   AF-A0AAE3UU76-F1
#
_cell.length_a   1.000
_cell.length_b   1.000
_cell.length_c   1.000
_cell.angle_alpha   90.00
_cell.angle_beta   90.00
_cell.angle_gamma   90.00
#
_symmetry.space_group_name_H-M   'P 1'
#
loop_
_entity.id
_entity.type
_entity.pdbx_description
1 polymer ?
#
loop_
_entity_poly.entity_id
_entity_poly.type
_entity_poly.pdbx_seq_one_letter_code
_entity_poly.pdbx_strand_id
1 'polypeptide(L)'
;MKSTEFHPADYDGHGRLRLPFLFWCVLLLQARTWVLFVIAGSSREQGNTLLNLFYPDHDAFWLGLLPGVPAVLAFLLSGRRFAFPVIWRWLRGLLILAQLVLLCWQPAMWLAGDPLNGVGLALLVADIVALIWLLTNQRLRACFSLEKE
;
A
#
# COMPACT_ATOMS: atom_id res chain seq x y z
N MET A 1 8.50 -23.56 -19.35
CA MET A 1 8.90 -22.45 -18.47
C MET A 1 8.99 -21.21 -19.33
N LYS A 2 8.06 -20.25 -19.18
CA LYS A 2 7.98 -19.07 -20.04
C LYS A 2 9.05 -18.08 -19.59
N SER A 3 10.15 -18.03 -20.32
CA SER A 3 11.25 -17.07 -20.15
C SER A 3 10.64 -15.69 -20.06
N THR A 4 10.71 -15.08 -18.88
CA THR A 4 10.24 -13.71 -18.69
C THR A 4 11.34 -12.82 -19.26
N GLU A 5 11.35 -12.64 -20.57
CA GLU A 5 12.25 -11.69 -21.23
C GLU A 5 11.93 -10.29 -20.71
N PHE A 6 12.80 -9.80 -19.84
CA PHE A 6 12.70 -8.45 -19.30
C PHE A 6 13.28 -7.48 -20.32
N HIS A 7 12.44 -6.60 -20.85
CA HIS A 7 12.84 -5.60 -21.84
C HIS A 7 13.89 -4.65 -21.23
N PRO A 8 14.96 -4.27 -21.95
CA PRO A 8 16.02 -3.39 -21.43
C PRO A 8 15.51 -2.01 -20.97
N ALA A 9 14.32 -1.60 -21.41
CA ALA A 9 13.63 -0.38 -20.94
C ALA A 9 13.04 -0.49 -19.52
N ASP A 10 12.90 -1.70 -18.98
CA ASP A 10 12.46 -1.91 -17.60
C ASP A 10 13.59 -1.75 -16.58
N TYR A 11 14.82 -1.55 -17.05
CA TYR A 11 15.97 -1.26 -16.22
C TYR A 11 16.23 0.24 -16.18
N ASP A 12 16.43 0.77 -14.97
CA ASP A 12 16.85 2.15 -14.77
C ASP A 12 18.30 2.35 -15.24
N GLY A 13 18.75 3.61 -15.39
CA GLY A 13 20.09 3.95 -15.89
C GLY A 13 21.28 3.35 -15.11
N HIS A 14 21.00 2.76 -13.94
CA HIS A 14 21.94 2.02 -13.10
C HIS A 14 21.83 0.48 -13.21
N GLY A 15 21.10 -0.06 -14.21
CA GLY A 15 20.93 -1.50 -14.41
C GLY A 15 20.00 -2.18 -13.40
N ARG A 16 19.05 -1.45 -12.81
CA ARG A 16 18.09 -1.99 -11.82
C ARG A 16 16.67 -2.04 -12.36
N LEU A 17 15.94 -3.12 -12.10
CA LEU A 17 14.52 -3.21 -12.46
C LEU A 17 13.74 -2.04 -11.83
N ARG A 18 13.12 -1.20 -12.66
CA ARG A 18 12.21 -0.14 -12.25
C ARG A 18 11.00 -0.77 -11.55
N LEU A 19 10.60 -0.19 -10.42
CA LEU A 19 9.38 -0.64 -9.78
C LEU A 19 8.21 -0.33 -10.73
N PRO A 20 7.36 -1.31 -11.07
CA PRO A 20 6.28 -1.12 -12.01
C PRO A 20 5.31 -0.06 -11.47
N PHE A 21 4.72 0.72 -12.36
CA PHE A 21 3.75 1.78 -12.00
C PHE A 21 2.66 1.28 -11.03
N LEU A 22 2.17 0.06 -11.25
CA LEU A 22 1.18 -0.60 -10.38
C LEU A 22 1.64 -0.72 -8.92
N PHE A 23 2.93 -0.89 -8.64
CA PHE A 23 3.43 -0.92 -7.26
C PHE A 23 3.17 0.43 -6.56
N TRP A 24 3.40 1.54 -7.25
CA TRP A 24 3.11 2.87 -6.69
C TRP A 24 1.61 3.09 -6.49
N CYS A 25 0.77 2.61 -7.40
CA CYS A 25 -0.69 2.63 -7.21
C CYS A 25 -1.11 1.82 -5.98
N VAL A 26 -0.53 0.64 -5.77
CA VAL A 26 -0.80 -0.19 -4.57
C VAL A 26 -0.36 0.53 -3.30
N LEU A 27 0.83 1.14 -3.30
CA LEU A 27 1.28 1.94 -2.15
C LEU A 27 0.34 3.10 -1.86
N LEU A 28 -0.14 3.81 -2.89
CA LEU A 28 -1.07 4.92 -2.74
C LEU A 28 -2.44 4.46 -2.22
N LEU A 29 -2.94 3.32 -2.71
CA LEU A 29 -4.16 2.69 -2.23
C LEU A 29 -4.05 2.28 -0.75
N GLN A 30 -2.92 1.68 -0.37
CA GLN A 30 -2.65 1.23 0.99
C GLN A 30 -2.38 2.40 1.95
N ALA A 31 -1.76 3.47 1.46
CA ALA A 31 -1.54 4.72 2.18
C ALA A 31 -2.74 5.69 2.10
N ARG A 32 -3.93 5.25 1.67
CA ARG A 32 -5.11 6.11 1.53
C ARG A 32 -5.44 6.92 2.79
N THR A 33 -5.35 6.30 3.96
CA THR A 33 -5.57 6.96 5.26
C THR A 33 -4.49 7.97 5.58
N TRP A 34 -3.24 7.72 5.19
CA TRP A 34 -2.16 8.71 5.27
C TRP A 34 -2.36 9.88 4.32
N VAL A 35 -2.85 9.64 3.10
CA VAL A 35 -3.17 10.72 2.15
C VAL A 35 -4.27 11.61 2.73
N LEU A 36 -5.33 11.00 3.27
CA LEU A 36 -6.40 11.72 3.95
C LEU A 36 -5.87 12.49 5.16
N PHE A 37 -4.95 11.90 5.94
CA PHE A 37 -4.30 12.57 7.07
C PHE A 37 -3.52 13.81 6.64
N VAL A 38 -2.70 13.72 5.58
CA VAL A 38 -1.91 14.85 5.07
C VAL A 38 -2.82 15.96 4.56
N ILE A 39 -3.88 15.61 3.82
CA ILE A 39 -4.87 16.58 3.32
C ILE A 39 -5.57 17.26 4.49
N ALA A 40 -6.07 16.50 5.47
CA ALA A 40 -6.73 17.04 6.64
C ALA A 40 -5.79 17.89 7.51
N GLY A 41 -4.51 17.49 7.63
CA GLY A 41 -3.49 18.23 8.35
C GLY A 41 -3.05 19.52 7.64
N SER A 42 -3.15 19.57 6.31
CA SER A 42 -2.76 20.73 5.50
C SER A 42 -3.76 21.89 5.56
N SER A 43 -5.03 21.64 5.95
CA SER A 43 -6.07 22.67 6.06
C SER A 43 -6.78 22.58 7.41
N ARG A 44 -6.36 23.39 8.39
CA ARG A 44 -6.85 23.30 9.78
C ARG A 44 -8.34 23.65 9.93
N GLU A 45 -8.92 24.48 9.07
CA GLU A 45 -10.36 24.84 9.15
C GLU A 45 -11.28 23.88 8.39
N GLN A 46 -10.90 23.39 7.21
CA GLN A 46 -11.71 22.44 6.44
C GLN A 46 -11.46 20.99 6.84
N GLY A 47 -10.24 20.65 7.24
CA GLY A 47 -9.83 19.30 7.64
C GLY A 47 -10.56 18.82 8.88
N ASN A 48 -10.77 19.68 9.88
CA ASN A 48 -11.51 19.32 11.09
C ASN A 48 -13.01 19.11 10.79
N THR A 49 -13.58 19.89 9.85
CA THR A 49 -14.98 19.77 9.44
C THR A 49 -15.23 18.52 8.60
N LEU A 50 -14.30 18.15 7.69
CA LEU A 50 -14.36 16.89 6.94
C LEU A 50 -14.05 15.67 7.83
N LEU A 51 -13.06 15.75 8.72
CA LEU A 51 -12.77 14.67 9.67
C LEU A 51 -13.98 14.38 10.55
N ASN A 52 -14.63 15.41 11.10
CA ASN A 52 -15.78 15.20 11.98
C ASN A 52 -17.03 14.72 11.21
N LEU A 53 -17.12 15.01 9.90
CA LEU A 53 -18.19 14.53 9.02
C LEU A 53 -17.99 13.07 8.57
N PHE A 54 -16.75 12.64 8.33
CA PHE A 54 -16.42 11.30 7.85
C PHE A 54 -16.02 10.32 8.97
N TYR A 55 -15.47 10.80 10.08
CA TYR A 55 -14.99 10.01 11.23
C TYR A 55 -15.11 10.82 12.54
N PRO A 56 -16.30 10.89 13.15
CA PRO A 56 -16.47 11.47 14.48
C PRO A 56 -15.70 10.70 15.57
N ASP A 57 -15.35 9.44 15.30
CA ASP A 57 -14.48 8.60 16.15
C ASP A 57 -13.03 8.65 15.68
N HIS A 58 -12.21 9.43 16.40
CA HIS A 58 -10.78 9.58 16.12
C HIS A 58 -10.00 8.26 16.25
N ASP A 59 -10.46 7.31 17.06
CA ASP A 59 -9.78 6.02 17.26
C ASP A 59 -9.81 5.14 16.00
N ALA A 60 -10.93 5.11 15.27
CA ALA A 60 -11.04 4.38 14.00
C ALA A 60 -10.08 4.94 12.94
N PHE A 61 -9.85 6.26 12.96
CA PHE A 61 -8.91 6.93 12.07
C PHE A 61 -7.44 6.55 12.38
N TRP A 62 -7.03 6.60 13.65
CA TRP A 62 -5.68 6.19 14.07
C TRP A 62 -5.43 4.70 13.79
N LEU A 63 -6.42 3.84 14.02
CA LEU A 63 -6.36 2.43 13.68
C LEU A 63 -6.24 2.20 12.16
N GLY A 64 -6.92 3.01 11.36
CA GLY A 64 -6.79 2.99 9.89
C GLY A 64 -5.44 3.49 9.36
N LEU A 65 -4.66 4.22 10.17
CA LEU A 65 -3.32 4.70 9.81
C LEU A 65 -2.26 3.59 9.89
N LEU A 66 -2.47 2.65 10.82
CA LEU A 66 -1.56 1.54 11.15
C LEU A 66 -1.24 0.63 9.94
N PRO A 67 -2.23 0.18 9.13
CA PRO A 67 -1.99 -0.60 7.93
C PRO A 67 -1.28 0.17 6.80
N GLY A 68 -1.30 1.50 6.82
CA GLY A 68 -0.62 2.32 5.82
C GLY A 68 0.88 2.53 6.11
N VAL A 69 1.34 2.27 7.34
CA VAL A 69 2.75 2.43 7.75
C VAL A 69 3.71 1.63 6.86
N PRO A 70 3.46 0.33 6.56
CA PRO A 70 4.32 -0.44 5.66
C PRO A 70 4.42 0.15 4.26
N ALA A 71 3.34 0.77 3.75
CA ALA A 71 3.32 1.39 2.44
C ALA A 71 4.18 2.67 2.41
N VAL A 72 4.08 3.51 3.43
CA VAL A 72 4.93 4.71 3.57
C VAL A 72 6.40 4.31 3.74
N LEU A 73 6.69 3.29 4.55
CA LEU A 73 8.05 2.76 4.69
C LEU A 73 8.57 2.22 3.36
N ALA A 74 7.74 1.50 2.59
CA ALA A 74 8.10 1.03 1.25
C ALA A 74 8.36 2.17 0.28
N PHE A 75 7.57 3.23 0.34
CA PHE A 75 7.78 4.45 -0.43
C PHE A 75 9.12 5.12 -0.07
N LEU A 76 9.40 5.36 1.21
CA LEU A 76 10.63 6.01 1.67
C LEU A 76 11.89 5.17 1.43
N LEU A 77 11.80 3.87 1.71
CA LEU A 77 12.91 2.94 1.52
C LEU A 77 13.17 2.62 0.04
N SER A 78 12.21 2.87 -0.85
CA SER A 78 12.41 2.65 -2.30
C SER A 78 13.61 3.44 -2.85
N GLY A 79 13.82 4.66 -2.35
CA GLY A 79 14.96 5.51 -2.70
C GLY A 79 16.27 5.10 -2.00
N ARG A 80 16.20 4.41 -0.86
CA ARG A 80 17.37 4.00 -0.06
C ARG A 80 17.52 2.48 0.08
N ARG A 81 17.06 1.77 -0.94
CA ARG A 81 17.00 0.30 -1.05
C ARG A 81 18.32 -0.41 -0.74
N PHE A 82 19.44 0.30 -0.90
CA PHE A 82 20.80 -0.21 -0.69
C PHE A 82 21.23 -0.22 0.79
N ALA A 83 20.69 0.65 1.64
CA ALA A 83 21.15 0.75 3.02
C ALA A 83 20.64 -0.40 3.91
N PHE A 84 19.49 -1.00 3.57
CA PHE A 84 18.83 -2.00 4.42
C PHE A 84 18.17 -3.13 3.61
N PRO A 85 18.96 -4.06 3.04
CA PRO A 85 18.45 -5.16 2.20
C PRO A 85 17.54 -6.14 2.98
N VAL A 86 17.85 -6.36 4.27
CA VAL A 86 17.03 -7.22 5.15
C VAL A 86 15.66 -6.59 5.41
N ILE A 87 15.62 -5.31 5.76
CA ILE A 87 14.38 -4.56 5.98
C ILE A 87 13.55 -4.56 4.70
N TRP A 88 14.17 -4.33 3.54
CA TRP A 88 13.49 -4.38 2.25
C TRP A 88 12.78 -5.72 2.02
N ARG A 89 13.42 -6.85 2.37
CA ARG A 89 12.81 -8.18 2.26
C ARG A 89 11.62 -8.36 3.20
N TRP A 90 11.73 -7.91 4.45
CA TRP A 90 10.63 -7.95 5.43
C TRP A 90 9.45 -7.07 5.01
N LEU A 91 9.75 -5.93 4.37
CA LEU A 91 8.77 -4.95 3.94
C LEU A 91 7.72 -5.54 3.00
N ARG A 92 8.10 -6.49 2.14
CA ARG A 92 7.14 -7.23 1.31
C ARG A 92 6.13 -8.02 2.14
N GLY A 93 6.59 -8.73 3.17
CA GLY A 93 5.72 -9.44 4.09
C GLY A 93 4.80 -8.47 4.85
N LEU A 94 5.35 -7.33 5.25
CA LEU A 94 4.64 -6.26 5.93
C LEU A 94 3.55 -5.63 5.04
N LEU A 95 3.84 -5.40 3.76
CA LEU A 95 2.87 -4.92 2.76
C LEU A 95 1.72 -5.91 2.57
N ILE A 96 2.03 -7.21 2.43
CA ILE A 96 1.00 -8.26 2.29
C ILE A 96 0.13 -8.32 3.55
N LEU A 97 0.76 -8.31 4.74
CA LEU A 97 0.05 -8.36 6.01
C LEU A 97 -0.88 -7.15 6.15
N ALA A 98 -0.39 -5.94 5.87
CA ALA A 98 -1.21 -4.75 5.94
C ALA A 98 -2.34 -4.73 4.90
N GLN A 99 -2.10 -5.27 3.70
CA GLN A 99 -3.16 -5.42 2.69
C GLN A 99 -4.24 -6.40 3.14
N LEU A 100 -3.86 -7.50 3.82
CA LEU A 100 -4.81 -8.42 4.43
C LEU A 100 -5.59 -7.75 5.57
N VAL A 101 -4.92 -6.96 6.41
CA VAL A 101 -5.58 -6.21 7.48
C VAL A 101 -6.61 -5.24 6.89
N LEU A 102 -6.25 -4.46 5.85
CA LEU A 102 -7.19 -3.58 5.15
C LEU A 102 -8.38 -4.36 4.56
N LEU A 103 -8.10 -5.49 3.93
CA LEU A 103 -9.11 -6.36 3.33
C LEU A 103 -10.08 -6.92 4.37
N CYS A 104 -9.61 -7.26 5.57
CA CYS A 104 -10.45 -7.73 6.68
C CYS A 104 -11.16 -6.59 7.41
N TRP A 105 -10.58 -5.38 7.42
CA TRP A 105 -11.11 -4.22 8.11
C TRP A 105 -12.43 -3.73 7.50
N GLN A 106 -12.51 -3.66 6.17
CA GLN A 106 -13.73 -3.24 5.45
C GLN A 106 -14.97 -4.09 5.79
N PRO A 107 -14.93 -5.43 5.71
CA PRO A 107 -16.06 -6.27 6.09
C PRO A 107 -16.32 -6.27 7.60
N ALA A 108 -15.30 -6.10 8.44
CA ALA A 108 -15.51 -5.96 9.89
C ALA A 108 -16.33 -4.70 10.24
N MET A 109 -16.08 -3.57 9.57
CA MET A 109 -16.87 -2.34 9.73
C MET A 109 -18.32 -2.54 9.27
N TRP A 110 -18.55 -3.22 8.13
CA TRP A 110 -19.92 -3.54 7.68
C TRP A 110 -20.67 -4.43 8.68
N LEU A 111 -19.99 -5.41 9.29
CA LEU A 111 -20.57 -6.24 10.35
C LEU A 111 -20.85 -5.44 11.64
N ALA A 112 -20.08 -4.38 11.90
CA ALA A 112 -20.32 -3.46 13.00
C ALA A 112 -21.51 -2.50 12.76
N GLY A 113 -22.13 -2.55 11.58
CA GLY A 113 -23.35 -1.80 11.26
C GLY A 113 -23.15 -0.60 10.32
N ASP A 114 -21.96 -0.41 9.76
CA ASP A 114 -21.74 0.65 8.77
C ASP A 114 -22.51 0.39 7.47
N PRO A 115 -23.11 1.42 6.85
CA PRO A 115 -23.85 1.26 5.61
C PRO A 115 -22.95 0.79 4.47
N LEU A 116 -23.45 -0.18 3.70
CA LEU A 116 -22.81 -0.67 2.49
C LEU A 116 -22.68 0.48 1.46
N ASN A 117 -21.48 1.01 1.31
CA ASN A 117 -21.16 2.09 0.38
C ASN A 117 -20.51 1.53 -0.89
N GLY A 118 -20.97 1.99 -2.07
CA GLY A 118 -20.40 1.61 -3.36
C GLY A 118 -18.91 1.94 -3.50
N VAL A 119 -18.45 3.03 -2.86
CA VAL A 119 -17.02 3.38 -2.81
C VAL A 119 -16.24 2.36 -1.99
N GLY A 120 -16.79 1.90 -0.86
CA GLY A 120 -16.18 0.87 -0.02
C GLY A 120 -16.02 -0.47 -0.76
N LEU A 121 -17.02 -0.85 -1.55
CA LEU A 121 -16.97 -2.04 -2.40
C LEU A 121 -15.92 -1.92 -3.52
N ALA A 122 -15.87 -0.78 -4.22
CA ALA A 122 -14.87 -0.55 -5.26
C ALA A 122 -13.45 -0.59 -4.70
N LEU A 123 -13.23 0.01 -3.52
CA LEU A 123 -11.96 -0.06 -2.80
C LEU A 123 -11.62 -1.49 -2.39
N LEU A 124 -12.59 -2.27 -1.88
CA LEU A 124 -12.37 -3.67 -1.50
C LEU A 124 -11.91 -4.49 -2.71
N VAL A 125 -12.55 -4.32 -3.87
CA VAL A 125 -12.15 -4.98 -5.11
C VAL A 125 -10.73 -4.55 -5.52
N ALA A 126 -10.41 -3.26 -5.43
CA ALA A 126 -9.08 -2.75 -5.70
C ALA A 126 -8.02 -3.36 -4.75
N ASP A 127 -8.33 -3.49 -3.45
CA ASP A 127 -7.47 -4.08 -2.44
C ASP A 127 -7.22 -5.57 -2.72
N ILE A 128 -8.25 -6.33 -3.13
CA ILE A 128 -8.12 -7.74 -3.57
C ILE A 128 -7.21 -7.85 -4.79
N VAL A 129 -7.47 -7.05 -5.82
CA VAL A 129 -6.67 -7.06 -7.06
C VAL A 129 -5.21 -6.72 -6.75
N ALA A 130 -4.98 -5.72 -5.90
CA ALA A 130 -3.66 -5.34 -5.45
C ALA A 130 -2.95 -6.46 -4.66
N LEU A 131 -3.67 -7.18 -3.77
CA LEU A 131 -3.15 -8.33 -3.05
C LEU A 131 -2.76 -9.48 -3.99
N ILE A 132 -3.65 -9.85 -4.92
CA ILE A 132 -3.38 -10.88 -5.92
C ILE A 132 -2.17 -10.49 -6.77
N TRP A 133 -2.07 -9.23 -7.16
CA TRP A 133 -0.94 -8.71 -7.93
C TRP A 133 0.37 -8.76 -7.12
N LEU A 134 0.37 -8.40 -5.83
CA LEU A 134 1.51 -8.50 -4.91
C LEU A 134 2.01 -9.94 -4.71
N LEU A 135 1.09 -10.91 -4.73
CA LEU A 135 1.39 -12.33 -4.59
C LEU A 135 1.90 -12.95 -5.89
N THR A 136 1.30 -12.59 -7.03
CA THR A 136 1.53 -13.23 -8.33
C THR A 136 2.75 -12.66 -9.06
N ASN A 137 3.11 -11.38 -8.85
CA ASN A 137 4.19 -10.75 -9.60
C ASN A 137 5.58 -11.27 -9.24
N GLN A 138 6.12 -12.14 -10.09
CA GLN A 138 7.49 -12.63 -10.00
C GLN A 138 8.53 -11.50 -10.17
N ARG A 139 8.25 -10.46 -10.97
CA ARG A 139 9.15 -9.29 -11.14
C ARG A 139 9.35 -8.54 -9.83
N LEU A 140 8.27 -8.37 -9.07
CA LEU A 140 8.32 -7.74 -7.76
C LEU A 140 9.06 -8.64 -6.76
N ARG A 141 8.86 -9.97 -6.83
CA ARG A 141 9.63 -10.93 -6.03
C ARG A 141 11.12 -10.81 -6.27
N ALA A 142 11.56 -10.79 -7.52
CA ALA A 142 12.96 -10.61 -7.90
C ALA A 142 13.50 -9.26 -7.41
N CYS A 143 12.67 -8.22 -7.39
CA CYS A 143 13.02 -6.94 -6.77
C CYS A 143 13.26 -7.05 -5.25
N PHE A 144 12.43 -7.80 -4.52
CA PHE A 144 12.55 -7.90 -3.07
C PHE A 144 13.54 -8.99 -2.60
N SER A 145 13.85 -9.98 -3.43
CA SER A 145 14.96 -10.90 -3.23
C SER A 145 16.22 -10.29 -3.82
N LEU A 146 16.99 -9.55 -3.01
CA LEU A 146 18.41 -9.43 -3.34
C LEU A 146 18.97 -10.84 -3.42
N GLU A 147 19.50 -11.18 -4.59
CA GLU A 147 20.24 -12.41 -4.90
C GLU A 147 21.12 -12.74 -3.68
N LYS A 148 20.82 -13.86 -3.01
CA LYS A 148 21.77 -14.46 -2.09
C LYS A 148 22.81 -15.12 -3.00
N GLU A 149 24.02 -14.61 -2.97
CA GLU A 149 25.21 -15.42 -3.23
C GLU A 149 25.22 -16.65 -2.32
#